data_AF-A0A7Y2AES7-F1
#
_entry.id   AF-A0A7Y2AES7-F1
#
_cell.length_a   1.000
_cell.length_b   1.000
_cell.length_c   1.000
_cell.angle_alpha   90.00
_cell.angle_beta   90.00
_cell.angle_gamma   90.00
#
_symmetry.space_group_name_H-M   'P 1'
#
loop_
_entity.id
_entity.type
_entity.pdbx_description
1 polymer ?
#
loop_
_entity_poly.entity_id
_entity_poly.type
_entity_poly.pdbx_seq_one_letter_code
_entity_poly.pdbx_strand_id
1 'polypeptide(L)'
;MGLISTGTACAAPPEAGVDFLKSNCLDCHDGKAAEAEFDLRKIGSDLSQPNVMAHWIKAFDRVQAGEMPPEDAGEVDEQEKREFLGVSGKWIRDYQLDEQAELGRVRARRLTNVQLERTLQDLLAVDVPLASLMPEEQRVNGFKNIADGQSISHFQLETHLQVVDAALDAAFARAADTDDLFEKQMNAREIARENPRRRCREPEMLDGKAVVWNGGPIFYGRINSATVRQSGWYRFTLVASALNPPEDQGVWCSVRSGLCTSGAPLLSWIGSFEATSEPKEVTFEAWIPRGHMLEVRPADATLRKAKFANGQVGAGEGTPQNVAGLALHSLTIQQVHPGGDVRTVRARLFGKDVAVTVDRRSKELSIKYKNPAQDAAKQVRSFARRAFRRSVDEQSLQPYLKLLRESMDAGQPAAVALQATYRAILCSPRF
;
A
#
# COMPACT_ATOMS: atom_id res chain seq x y z
N MET A 1 -3.91 20.43 -26.19
CA MET A 1 -3.90 21.90 -26.00
C MET A 1 -3.69 22.16 -24.52
N GLY A 2 -2.48 22.57 -24.15
CA GLY A 2 -2.17 22.95 -22.77
C GLY A 2 -2.90 24.26 -22.46
N LEU A 3 -3.71 24.24 -21.41
CA LEU A 3 -4.19 25.45 -20.77
C LEU A 3 -2.99 26.11 -20.12
N ILE A 4 -2.51 27.19 -20.74
CA ILE A 4 -1.59 28.12 -20.11
C ILE A 4 -2.42 28.78 -19.00
N SER A 5 -2.15 28.45 -17.73
CA SER A 5 -2.71 29.17 -16.59
C SER A 5 -2.28 30.62 -16.73
N THR A 6 -3.23 31.51 -16.98
CA THR A 6 -3.03 32.94 -16.79
C THR A 6 -2.88 33.14 -15.29
N GLY A 7 -1.64 33.34 -14.83
CA GLY A 7 -1.32 33.51 -13.43
C GLY A 7 -2.25 34.52 -12.77
N THR A 8 -2.82 34.14 -11.63
CA THR A 8 -3.59 35.01 -10.74
C THR A 8 -2.78 36.28 -10.52
N ALA A 9 -3.31 37.43 -10.92
CA ALA A 9 -2.62 38.71 -10.74
C ALA A 9 -2.38 38.92 -9.25
N CYS A 10 -1.11 38.86 -8.83
CA CYS A 10 -0.75 39.04 -7.43
C CYS A 10 -1.12 40.47 -7.01
N ALA A 11 -2.08 40.62 -6.10
CA ALA A 11 -2.39 41.91 -5.51
C ALA A 11 -1.13 42.49 -4.85
N ALA A 12 -0.87 43.78 -5.04
CA ALA A 12 0.26 44.46 -4.41
C ALA A 12 0.17 44.35 -2.87
N PRO A 13 1.31 44.39 -2.15
CA PRO A 13 1.31 44.37 -0.70
C PRO A 13 0.52 45.57 -0.15
N PRO A 14 -0.16 45.40 1.00
CA PRO A 14 -0.88 46.49 1.63
C PRO A 14 0.10 47.60 2.05
N GLU A 15 -0.16 48.84 1.64
CA GLU A 15 0.70 50.01 1.90
C GLU A 15 0.99 50.17 3.40
N ALA A 16 -0.05 50.13 4.23
CA ALA A 16 0.08 50.17 5.70
C ALA A 16 0.97 49.05 6.26
N GLY A 17 0.95 47.87 5.64
CA GLY A 17 1.80 46.75 6.05
C GLY A 17 3.28 46.97 5.72
N VAL A 18 3.54 47.55 4.54
CA VAL A 18 4.89 47.91 4.10
C VAL A 18 5.46 49.05 4.94
N ASP A 19 4.65 50.06 5.23
CA ASP A 19 5.06 51.23 6.01
C ASP A 19 5.36 50.86 7.46
N PHE A 20 4.57 49.97 8.07
CA PHE A 20 4.85 49.42 9.38
C PHE A 20 6.26 48.79 9.44
N LEU A 21 6.60 47.94 8.47
CA LEU A 21 7.91 47.27 8.42
C LEU A 21 9.06 48.25 8.18
N LYS A 22 8.85 49.27 7.34
CA LYS A 22 9.86 50.31 7.10
C LYS A 22 10.12 51.15 8.34
N SER A 23 9.08 51.54 9.05
CA SER A 23 9.18 52.44 10.21
C SER A 23 9.69 51.73 11.47
N ASN A 24 9.35 50.45 11.65
CA ASN A 24 9.58 49.75 12.92
C ASN A 24 10.61 48.62 12.85
N CYS A 25 11.00 48.18 11.64
CA CYS A 25 11.83 46.98 11.51
C CYS A 25 13.08 47.18 10.63
N LEU A 26 13.10 48.23 9.79
CA LEU A 26 14.17 48.41 8.82
C LEU A 26 15.54 48.60 9.50
N ASP A 27 15.62 49.33 10.61
CA ASP A 27 16.88 49.66 11.27
C ASP A 27 17.73 48.43 11.66
N CYS A 28 17.10 47.35 12.13
CA CYS A 28 17.76 46.09 12.50
C CYS A 28 17.83 45.07 11.34
N HIS A 29 16.94 45.19 10.36
CA HIS A 29 16.78 44.22 9.27
C HIS A 29 17.23 44.77 7.90
N ASP A 30 18.25 45.62 7.89
CA ASP A 30 18.76 46.28 6.68
C ASP A 30 20.03 45.62 6.10
N GLY A 31 19.92 45.03 4.92
CA GLY A 31 21.08 44.61 4.12
C GLY A 31 21.91 43.46 4.71
N LYS A 32 23.23 43.49 4.52
CA LYS A 32 24.13 42.36 4.88
C LYS A 32 24.34 42.18 6.39
N ALA A 33 24.04 43.19 7.19
CA ALA A 33 24.13 43.14 8.65
C ALA A 33 22.78 42.83 9.31
N ALA A 34 21.75 42.53 8.52
CA ALA A 34 20.41 42.26 9.00
C ALA A 34 20.38 41.11 10.01
N GLU A 35 19.70 41.34 11.13
CA GLU A 35 19.58 40.33 12.18
C GLU A 35 18.83 39.09 11.70
N ALA A 36 19.25 37.93 12.21
CA ALA A 36 18.69 36.61 11.89
C ALA A 36 18.61 36.32 10.36
N GLU A 37 19.52 36.92 9.58
CA GLU A 37 19.59 36.83 8.12
C GLU A 37 18.28 37.25 7.41
N PHE A 38 17.47 38.08 8.08
CA PHE A 38 16.18 38.55 7.56
C PHE A 38 16.33 39.98 7.03
N ASP A 39 16.50 40.12 5.71
CA ASP A 39 16.72 41.41 5.04
C ASP A 39 15.42 41.95 4.42
N LEU A 40 14.89 43.04 4.98
CA LEU A 40 13.64 43.67 4.54
C LEU A 40 13.73 44.29 3.14
N ARG A 41 14.94 44.57 2.62
CA ARG A 41 15.11 44.99 1.21
C ARG A 41 14.70 43.90 0.23
N LYS A 42 14.65 42.64 0.69
CA LYS A 42 14.30 41.46 -0.11
C LYS A 42 12.90 40.93 0.21
N ILE A 43 12.09 41.67 0.97
CA ILE A 43 10.76 41.20 1.35
C ILE A 43 9.87 40.94 0.13
N GLY A 44 10.01 41.75 -0.93
CA GLY A 44 9.29 41.60 -2.18
C GLY A 44 7.78 41.87 -2.09
N SER A 45 7.13 41.90 -3.25
CA SER A 45 5.70 42.24 -3.39
C SER A 45 4.87 41.14 -4.04
N ASP A 46 5.51 40.10 -4.57
CA ASP A 46 4.87 39.03 -5.32
C ASP A 46 4.79 37.76 -4.48
N LEU A 47 3.61 37.49 -3.89
CA LEU A 47 3.34 36.31 -3.07
C LEU A 47 3.41 34.99 -3.87
N SER A 48 3.47 35.02 -5.20
CA SER A 48 3.72 33.81 -6.00
C SER A 48 5.15 33.28 -5.87
N GLN A 49 6.07 34.12 -5.40
CA GLN A 49 7.44 33.72 -5.12
C GLN A 49 7.53 33.09 -3.71
N PRO A 50 7.94 31.82 -3.57
CA PRO A 50 7.93 31.12 -2.28
C PRO A 50 8.74 31.81 -1.17
N ASN A 51 9.85 32.46 -1.53
CA ASN A 51 10.68 33.23 -0.60
C ASN A 51 9.99 34.51 -0.12
N VAL A 52 9.25 35.21 -0.99
CA VAL A 52 8.50 36.43 -0.64
C VAL A 52 7.36 36.08 0.31
N MET A 53 6.59 35.03 -0.02
CA MET A 53 5.55 34.49 0.87
C MET A 53 6.11 34.11 2.24
N ALA A 54 7.22 33.35 2.27
CA ALA A 54 7.84 32.94 3.52
C ALA A 54 8.32 34.14 4.37
N HIS A 55 8.85 35.19 3.74
CA HIS A 55 9.28 36.39 4.47
C HIS A 55 8.12 37.14 5.10
N TRP A 56 7.01 37.32 4.37
CA TRP A 56 5.81 37.97 4.89
C TRP A 56 5.15 37.16 6.01
N ILE A 57 5.07 35.83 5.88
CA ILE A 57 4.58 34.94 6.94
C ILE A 57 5.49 35.05 8.18
N LYS A 58 6.81 35.00 8.00
CA LYS A 58 7.76 35.11 9.12
C LYS A 58 7.61 36.45 9.86
N ALA A 59 7.51 37.56 9.14
CA ALA A 59 7.29 38.87 9.74
C ALA A 59 5.95 38.93 10.49
N PHE A 60 4.88 38.45 9.86
CA PHE A 60 3.56 38.36 10.46
C PHE A 60 3.56 37.54 11.76
N ASP A 61 4.13 36.33 11.73
CA ASP A 61 4.15 35.41 12.87
C ASP A 61 4.94 36.00 14.05
N ARG A 62 6.08 36.66 13.80
CA ARG A 62 6.92 37.26 14.86
C ARG A 62 6.25 38.47 15.51
N VAL A 63 5.59 39.32 14.71
CA VAL A 63 4.80 40.44 15.24
C VAL A 63 3.58 39.93 16.00
N GLN A 64 2.90 38.90 15.49
CA GLN A 64 1.75 38.27 16.13
C GLN A 64 2.12 37.64 17.48
N ALA A 65 3.28 36.97 17.54
CA ALA A 65 3.81 36.37 18.76
C ALA A 65 4.31 37.41 19.79
N GLY A 66 4.42 38.70 19.39
CA GLY A 66 4.97 39.76 20.24
C GLY A 66 6.48 39.67 20.43
N GLU A 67 7.17 38.91 19.59
CA GLU A 67 8.64 38.83 19.61
C GLU A 67 9.30 40.00 18.90
N MET A 68 8.56 40.69 18.03
CA MET A 68 9.04 41.83 17.25
C MET A 68 8.10 43.04 17.37
N PRO A 69 8.64 44.26 17.59
CA PRO A 69 10.05 44.52 17.95
C PRO A 69 10.41 43.99 19.36
N PRO A 70 11.70 43.69 19.62
CA PRO A 70 12.15 43.25 20.94
C PRO A 70 12.11 44.39 21.96
N GLU A 71 12.07 44.05 23.25
CA GLU A 71 11.93 45.02 24.35
C GLU A 71 13.00 46.14 24.34
N ASP A 72 14.19 45.85 23.82
CA ASP A 72 15.33 46.78 23.75
C ASP A 72 15.32 47.68 22.50
N ALA A 73 14.51 47.38 21.48
CA ALA A 73 14.38 48.16 20.25
C ALA A 73 13.23 49.19 20.28
N GLY A 74 12.39 49.16 21.32
CA GLY A 74 11.30 50.11 21.56
C GLY A 74 9.89 49.53 21.41
N GLU A 75 8.90 50.25 21.93
CA GLU A 75 7.48 49.86 21.83
C GLU A 75 6.86 50.44 20.55
N VAL A 76 6.09 49.61 19.84
CA VAL A 76 5.25 50.04 18.70
C VAL A 76 3.83 50.28 19.19
N ASP A 77 3.15 51.24 18.58
CA ASP A 77 1.77 51.51 18.89
C ASP A 77 0.87 50.29 18.61
N GLU A 78 0.02 49.95 19.59
CA GLU A 78 -0.86 48.78 19.52
C GLU A 78 -1.94 48.89 18.42
N GLN A 79 -2.28 50.11 17.97
CA GLN A 79 -3.16 50.29 16.81
C GLN A 79 -2.40 49.99 15.51
N GLU A 80 -1.17 50.49 15.34
CA GLU A 80 -0.33 50.19 14.18
C GLU A 80 -0.04 48.68 14.05
N LYS A 81 0.27 48.01 15.16
CA LYS A 81 0.49 46.56 15.19
C LYS A 81 -0.76 45.79 14.76
N ARG A 82 -1.93 46.16 15.29
CA ARG A 82 -3.21 45.54 14.90
C ARG A 82 -3.54 45.78 13.44
N GLU A 83 -3.23 46.96 12.91
CA GLU A 83 -3.42 47.29 11.51
C GLU A 83 -2.51 46.44 10.62
N PHE A 84 -1.21 46.36 10.90
CA PHE A 84 -0.27 45.49 10.19
C PHE A 84 -0.74 44.03 10.15
N LEU A 85 -1.14 43.47 11.29
CA LEU A 85 -1.66 42.10 11.37
C LEU A 85 -2.98 41.96 10.58
N GLY A 86 -3.87 42.95 10.65
CA GLY A 86 -5.12 42.95 9.91
C GLY A 86 -4.91 42.91 8.39
N VAL A 87 -4.11 43.85 7.87
CA VAL A 87 -3.94 44.01 6.41
C VAL A 87 -3.02 42.94 5.82
N SER A 88 -1.89 42.64 6.45
CA SER A 88 -0.92 41.65 5.95
C SER A 88 -1.49 40.23 6.09
N GLY A 89 -2.13 39.94 7.22
CA GLY A 89 -2.80 38.65 7.43
C GLY A 89 -3.95 38.42 6.45
N LYS A 90 -4.76 39.45 6.16
CA LYS A 90 -5.79 39.36 5.12
C LYS A 90 -5.17 39.13 3.74
N TRP A 91 -4.14 39.88 3.36
CA TRP A 91 -3.51 39.76 2.05
C TRP A 91 -2.88 38.37 1.82
N ILE A 92 -2.12 37.86 2.79
CA ILE A 92 -1.53 36.50 2.74
C ILE A 92 -2.64 35.45 2.64
N ARG A 93 -3.65 35.53 3.51
CA ARG A 93 -4.75 34.56 3.54
C ARG A 93 -5.57 34.57 2.25
N ASP A 94 -5.91 35.75 1.74
CA ASP A 94 -6.72 35.88 0.53
C ASP A 94 -5.94 35.30 -0.67
N TYR A 95 -4.63 35.55 -0.78
CA TYR A 95 -3.79 34.91 -1.79
C TYR A 95 -3.78 33.37 -1.66
N GLN A 96 -3.60 32.84 -0.46
CA GLN A 96 -3.61 31.39 -0.21
C GLN A 96 -4.98 30.76 -0.54
N LEU A 97 -6.07 31.47 -0.26
CA LEU A 97 -7.42 31.01 -0.59
C LEU A 97 -7.67 31.01 -2.10
N ASP A 98 -7.20 32.03 -2.81
CA ASP A 98 -7.27 32.10 -4.28
C ASP A 98 -6.43 30.99 -4.93
N GLU A 99 -5.19 30.81 -4.48
CA GLU A 99 -4.33 29.70 -4.93
C GLU A 99 -4.98 28.34 -4.64
N GLN A 100 -5.58 28.17 -3.45
CA GLN A 100 -6.30 26.95 -3.09
C GLN A 100 -7.57 26.74 -3.93
N ALA A 101 -8.26 27.80 -4.33
CA ALA A 101 -9.44 27.71 -5.18
C ALA A 101 -9.06 27.31 -6.62
N GLU A 102 -7.93 27.80 -7.13
CA GLU A 102 -7.40 27.49 -8.46
C GLU A 102 -6.75 26.11 -8.53
N LEU A 103 -5.83 25.82 -7.61
CA LEU A 103 -4.98 24.62 -7.64
C LEU A 103 -5.49 23.47 -6.75
N GLY A 104 -6.47 23.74 -5.88
CA GLY A 104 -6.89 22.84 -4.82
C GLY A 104 -5.95 22.92 -3.60
N ARG A 105 -6.40 22.34 -2.47
CA ARG A 105 -5.59 22.27 -1.22
C ARG A 105 -4.27 21.51 -1.37
N VAL A 106 -4.16 20.66 -2.38
CA VAL A 106 -2.98 19.85 -2.66
C VAL A 106 -2.80 19.87 -4.17
N ARG A 107 -1.58 20.19 -4.61
CA ARG A 107 -1.20 20.10 -6.03
C ARG A 107 -1.47 18.69 -6.57
N ALA A 108 -1.79 18.60 -7.86
CA ALA A 108 -2.03 17.32 -8.51
C ALA A 108 -0.84 16.37 -8.27
N ARG A 109 -1.15 15.18 -7.78
CA ARG A 109 -0.16 14.16 -7.42
C ARG A 109 -0.62 12.80 -7.91
N ARG A 110 0.31 11.88 -8.15
CA ARG A 110 -0.05 10.49 -8.46
C ARG A 110 -0.46 9.74 -7.19
N LEU A 111 -1.19 8.65 -7.37
CA LEU A 111 -1.39 7.68 -6.30
C LEU A 111 -0.04 7.07 -5.92
N THR A 112 0.16 6.84 -4.61
CA THR A 112 1.30 6.03 -4.14
C THR A 112 1.14 4.57 -4.59
N ASN A 113 2.20 3.77 -4.56
CA ASN A 113 2.14 2.36 -4.97
C ASN A 113 1.05 1.59 -4.22
N VAL A 114 0.95 1.83 -2.91
CA VAL A 114 -0.09 1.22 -2.05
C VAL A 114 -1.47 1.78 -2.39
N GLN A 115 -1.60 3.08 -2.65
CA GLN A 115 -2.90 3.67 -3.01
C GLN A 115 -3.40 3.17 -4.36
N LEU A 116 -2.51 2.98 -5.34
CA LEU A 116 -2.84 2.41 -6.64
C LEU A 116 -3.25 0.94 -6.50
N GLU A 117 -2.47 0.13 -5.77
CA GLU A 117 -2.82 -1.26 -5.46
C GLU A 117 -4.22 -1.35 -4.85
N ARG A 118 -4.48 -0.61 -3.77
CA ARG A 118 -5.79 -0.64 -3.09
C ARG A 118 -6.93 -0.15 -3.99
N THR A 119 -6.66 0.84 -4.85
CA THR A 119 -7.65 1.33 -5.81
C THR A 119 -7.99 0.28 -6.84
N LEU A 120 -7.00 -0.43 -7.39
CA LEU A 120 -7.22 -1.49 -8.37
C LEU A 120 -7.89 -2.71 -7.74
N GLN A 121 -7.49 -3.09 -6.53
CA GLN A 121 -8.10 -4.16 -5.74
C GLN A 121 -9.60 -3.88 -5.49
N ASP A 122 -9.97 -2.69 -5.02
CA ASP A 122 -11.37 -2.30 -4.81
C ASP A 122 -12.17 -2.23 -6.12
N LEU A 123 -11.58 -1.66 -7.17
CA LEU A 123 -12.27 -1.45 -8.44
C LEU A 123 -12.59 -2.78 -9.15
N LEU A 124 -11.66 -3.74 -9.07
CA LEU A 124 -11.71 -5.01 -9.80
C LEU A 124 -12.09 -6.21 -8.92
N ALA A 125 -12.18 -6.03 -7.60
CA ALA A 125 -12.36 -7.11 -6.61
C ALA A 125 -11.26 -8.17 -6.68
N VAL A 126 -10.01 -7.73 -6.86
CA VAL A 126 -8.80 -8.58 -6.85
C VAL A 126 -8.00 -8.33 -5.58
N ASP A 127 -7.06 -9.23 -5.30
CA ASP A 127 -6.28 -9.25 -4.06
C ASP A 127 -4.77 -9.44 -4.31
N VAL A 128 -4.33 -9.39 -5.57
CA VAL A 128 -2.91 -9.53 -5.94
C VAL A 128 -2.04 -8.40 -5.36
N PRO A 129 -0.81 -8.69 -4.88
CA PRO A 129 0.11 -7.71 -4.30
C PRO A 129 0.85 -6.90 -5.38
N LEU A 130 0.13 -5.98 -6.02
CA LEU A 130 0.60 -5.16 -7.14
C LEU A 130 1.71 -4.19 -6.76
N ALA A 131 1.75 -3.70 -5.52
CA ALA A 131 2.75 -2.74 -5.05
C ALA A 131 4.18 -3.28 -5.14
N SER A 132 4.34 -4.61 -5.07
CA SER A 132 5.63 -5.30 -5.19
C SER A 132 6.17 -5.33 -6.63
N LEU A 133 5.32 -5.06 -7.62
CA LEU A 133 5.71 -4.94 -9.02
C LEU A 133 6.27 -3.54 -9.35
N MET A 134 6.19 -2.60 -8.40
CA MET A 134 6.62 -1.22 -8.59
C MET A 134 7.93 -0.91 -7.86
N PRO A 135 8.77 0.00 -8.40
CA PRO A 135 9.96 0.47 -7.71
C PRO A 135 9.56 1.18 -6.41
N GLU A 136 10.47 1.17 -5.44
CA GLU A 136 10.24 1.86 -4.18
C GLU A 136 10.12 3.37 -4.38
N GLU A 137 9.16 3.98 -3.69
CA GLU A 137 8.89 5.41 -3.79
C GLU A 137 9.77 6.21 -2.85
N GLN A 138 10.28 7.34 -3.36
CA GLN A 138 11.02 8.32 -2.58
C GLN A 138 10.15 8.88 -1.45
N ARG A 139 10.81 9.17 -0.32
CA ARG A 139 10.20 9.82 0.83
C ARG A 139 10.71 11.24 0.93
N VAL A 140 9.80 12.21 0.95
CA VAL A 140 10.11 13.61 1.26
C VAL A 140 9.59 13.86 2.67
N ASN A 141 10.46 14.32 3.57
CA ASN A 141 10.15 14.51 4.99
C ASN A 141 9.50 13.28 5.66
N GLY A 142 9.87 12.07 5.22
CA GLY A 142 9.32 10.79 5.70
C GLY A 142 8.04 10.31 5.01
N PHE A 143 7.40 11.16 4.20
CA PHE A 143 6.12 10.89 3.54
C PHE A 143 6.28 10.57 2.05
N LYS A 144 5.42 9.68 1.53
CA LYS A 144 5.41 9.24 0.11
C LYS A 144 4.37 9.97 -0.76
N ASN A 145 3.50 10.77 -0.14
CA ASN A 145 2.34 11.42 -0.77
C ASN A 145 2.51 12.93 -0.99
N ILE A 146 3.73 13.45 -0.88
CA ILE A 146 4.04 14.85 -1.17
C ILE A 146 4.25 15.00 -2.67
N ALA A 147 3.45 15.88 -3.31
CA ALA A 147 3.44 16.05 -4.76
C ALA A 147 4.83 16.38 -5.34
N ASP A 148 5.58 17.28 -4.70
CA ASP A 148 6.92 17.69 -5.12
C ASP A 148 7.94 16.54 -5.09
N GLY A 149 7.67 15.48 -4.32
CA GLY A 149 8.48 14.27 -4.26
C GLY A 149 8.06 13.17 -5.25
N GLN A 150 7.02 13.40 -6.06
CA GLN A 150 6.43 12.41 -6.95
C GLN A 150 6.66 12.74 -8.42
N SER A 151 7.91 12.87 -8.83
CA SER A 151 8.25 12.93 -10.26
C SER A 151 7.78 11.64 -10.97
N ILE A 152 7.43 11.78 -12.25
CA ILE A 152 7.07 10.65 -13.14
C ILE A 152 8.19 10.46 -14.15
N SER A 153 8.92 9.35 -14.03
CA SER A 153 9.92 8.92 -15.01
C SER A 153 9.29 7.99 -16.06
N HIS A 154 9.99 7.79 -17.17
CA HIS A 154 9.59 6.82 -18.19
C HIS A 154 9.40 5.41 -17.61
N PHE A 155 10.31 4.99 -16.73
CA PHE A 155 10.25 3.69 -16.06
C PHE A 155 8.99 3.55 -15.19
N GLN A 156 8.58 4.60 -14.49
CA GLN A 156 7.35 4.58 -13.68
C GLN A 156 6.10 4.49 -14.55
N LEU A 157 6.07 5.15 -15.72
CA LEU A 157 4.97 5.00 -16.67
C LEU A 157 4.87 3.57 -17.21
N GLU A 158 5.99 2.97 -17.61
CA GLU A 158 6.02 1.58 -18.06
C GLU A 158 5.54 0.63 -16.97
N THR A 159 6.04 0.80 -15.74
CA THR A 159 5.63 -0.01 -14.59
C THR A 159 4.15 0.16 -14.27
N HIS A 160 3.61 1.38 -14.39
CA HIS A 160 2.19 1.63 -14.19
C HIS A 160 1.32 0.82 -15.17
N LEU A 161 1.71 0.77 -16.45
CA LEU A 161 1.03 -0.06 -17.45
C LEU A 161 1.08 -1.54 -17.06
N GLN A 162 2.26 -2.04 -16.65
CA GLN A 162 2.43 -3.43 -16.22
C GLN A 162 1.56 -3.79 -15.01
N VAL A 163 1.41 -2.87 -14.06
CA VAL A 163 0.55 -3.05 -12.88
C VAL A 163 -0.93 -3.09 -13.25
N VAL A 164 -1.36 -2.20 -14.15
CA VAL A 164 -2.74 -2.21 -14.67
C VAL A 164 -3.02 -3.52 -15.41
N ASP A 165 -2.07 -3.98 -16.24
CA ASP A 165 -2.18 -5.24 -16.97
C ASP A 165 -2.26 -6.43 -16.00
N ALA A 166 -1.38 -6.51 -15.00
CA ALA A 166 -1.41 -7.55 -13.97
C ALA A 166 -2.72 -7.55 -13.17
N ALA A 167 -3.28 -6.38 -12.86
CA ALA A 167 -4.54 -6.26 -12.13
C ALA A 167 -5.73 -6.73 -12.98
N LEU A 168 -5.79 -6.34 -14.25
CA LEU A 168 -6.83 -6.77 -15.18
C LEU A 168 -6.73 -8.26 -15.48
N ASP A 169 -5.52 -8.78 -15.73
CA ASP A 169 -5.29 -10.20 -15.94
C ASP A 169 -5.74 -11.02 -14.73
N ALA A 170 -5.39 -10.58 -13.51
CA ALA A 170 -5.87 -11.21 -12.29
C ALA A 170 -7.40 -11.20 -12.18
N ALA A 171 -8.05 -10.08 -12.53
CA ALA A 171 -9.50 -9.95 -12.48
C ALA A 171 -10.20 -10.85 -13.48
N PHE A 172 -9.73 -10.89 -14.73
CA PHE A 172 -10.32 -11.71 -15.79
C PHE A 172 -10.05 -13.20 -15.57
N ALA A 173 -8.84 -13.57 -15.12
CA ALA A 173 -8.54 -14.94 -14.70
C ALA A 173 -9.45 -15.38 -13.55
N ARG A 174 -9.64 -14.52 -12.54
CA ARG A 174 -10.55 -14.79 -11.42
C ARG A 174 -12.00 -14.93 -11.87
N ALA A 175 -12.45 -14.11 -12.81
CA ALA A 175 -13.78 -14.22 -13.38
C ALA A 175 -14.00 -15.52 -14.17
N ALA A 176 -12.93 -16.11 -14.71
CA ALA A 176 -12.92 -17.40 -15.39
C ALA A 176 -12.76 -18.60 -14.43
N ASP A 177 -12.54 -18.35 -13.14
CA ASP A 177 -12.33 -19.42 -12.17
C ASP A 177 -13.62 -19.84 -11.46
N THR A 178 -13.48 -20.82 -10.56
CA THR A 178 -14.52 -21.31 -9.65
C THR A 178 -14.26 -20.84 -8.22
N ASP A 179 -15.29 -20.89 -7.37
CA ASP A 179 -15.15 -20.71 -5.91
C ASP A 179 -14.80 -22.03 -5.19
N ASP A 180 -14.31 -23.03 -5.93
CA ASP A 180 -13.80 -24.30 -5.40
C ASP A 180 -12.39 -24.06 -4.83
N LEU A 181 -12.33 -23.46 -3.63
CA LEU A 181 -11.08 -23.06 -2.98
C LEU A 181 -10.36 -24.27 -2.38
N PHE A 182 -9.03 -24.26 -2.48
CA PHE A 182 -8.19 -25.30 -1.86
C PHE A 182 -8.32 -25.26 -0.33
N GLU A 183 -8.60 -26.40 0.29
CA GLU A 183 -8.49 -26.60 1.73
C GLU A 183 -7.68 -27.86 2.04
N LYS A 184 -6.81 -27.78 3.05
CA LYS A 184 -6.08 -28.92 3.59
C LYS A 184 -6.00 -28.81 5.10
N GLN A 185 -6.51 -29.82 5.80
CA GLN A 185 -6.33 -30.00 7.24
C GLN A 185 -5.22 -31.01 7.49
N MET A 186 -4.39 -30.75 8.49
CA MET A 186 -3.25 -31.57 8.85
C MET A 186 -3.21 -31.79 10.36
N ASN A 187 -3.02 -33.05 10.76
CA ASN A 187 -2.68 -33.37 12.14
C ASN A 187 -1.17 -33.24 12.40
N ALA A 188 -0.75 -33.35 13.66
CA ALA A 188 0.65 -33.33 14.06
C ALA A 188 1.56 -34.28 13.26
N ARG A 189 1.10 -35.50 12.92
CA ARG A 189 1.91 -36.46 12.17
C ARG A 189 2.21 -35.98 10.75
N GLU A 190 1.24 -35.33 10.10
CA GLU A 190 1.39 -34.77 8.77
C GLU A 190 2.23 -33.48 8.77
N ILE A 191 2.27 -32.74 9.89
CA ILE A 191 3.12 -31.55 10.07
C ILE A 191 4.58 -31.96 10.26
N ALA A 192 4.84 -33.03 11.02
CA ALA A 192 6.18 -33.47 11.35
C ALA A 192 6.92 -34.12 10.17
N ARG A 193 8.23 -34.34 10.36
CA ARG A 193 9.08 -35.07 9.42
C ARG A 193 8.49 -36.44 9.06
N GLU A 194 8.50 -36.74 7.77
CA GLU A 194 8.02 -38.02 7.26
C GLU A 194 8.86 -39.19 7.78
N ASN A 195 10.19 -39.10 7.61
CA ASN A 195 11.15 -40.08 8.11
C ASN A 195 11.74 -39.65 9.47
N PRO A 196 11.39 -40.31 10.59
CA PRO A 196 11.87 -39.93 11.93
C PRO A 196 13.39 -40.04 12.10
N ARG A 197 14.05 -40.91 11.33
CA ARG A 197 15.52 -41.12 11.41
C ARG A 197 16.30 -40.08 10.63
N ARG A 198 15.64 -39.31 9.76
CA ARG A 198 16.30 -38.30 8.93
C ARG A 198 16.65 -37.09 9.80
N ARG A 199 17.91 -36.65 9.72
CA ARG A 199 18.31 -35.32 10.19
C ARG A 199 17.78 -34.30 9.19
N CYS A 200 16.91 -33.42 9.65
CA CYS A 200 16.24 -32.45 8.80
C CYS A 200 15.91 -31.19 9.59
N ARG A 201 15.13 -30.30 8.99
CA ARG A 201 14.67 -29.05 9.61
C ARG A 201 13.14 -29.01 9.79
N GLU A 202 12.47 -30.12 9.51
CA GLU A 202 11.06 -30.27 9.81
C GLU A 202 10.85 -30.58 11.31
N PRO A 203 9.65 -30.31 11.86
CA PRO A 203 9.32 -30.68 13.23
C PRO A 203 9.55 -32.18 13.47
N GLU A 204 9.92 -32.54 14.70
CA GLU A 204 9.97 -33.94 15.12
C GLU A 204 8.65 -34.38 15.74
N MET A 205 8.39 -35.69 15.80
CA MET A 205 7.25 -36.21 16.55
C MET A 205 7.65 -36.46 17.99
N LEU A 206 6.89 -35.91 18.93
CA LEU A 206 7.04 -36.13 20.36
C LEU A 206 5.65 -36.18 21.01
N ASP A 207 5.31 -37.28 21.67
CA ASP A 207 4.03 -37.47 22.39
C ASP A 207 2.79 -37.06 21.60
N GLY A 208 2.74 -37.48 20.33
CA GLY A 208 1.62 -37.17 19.42
C GLY A 208 1.61 -35.74 18.87
N LYS A 209 2.62 -34.92 19.14
CA LYS A 209 2.74 -33.52 18.72
C LYS A 209 3.91 -33.33 17.74
N ALA A 210 3.78 -32.35 16.85
CA ALA A 210 4.88 -31.92 15.99
C ALA A 210 5.68 -30.82 16.68
N VAL A 211 6.92 -31.11 17.07
CA VAL A 211 7.71 -30.25 17.95
C VAL A 211 8.85 -29.55 17.23
N VAL A 212 8.97 -28.25 17.51
CA VAL A 212 10.07 -27.39 17.08
C VAL A 212 10.69 -26.74 18.30
N TRP A 213 11.93 -27.08 18.62
CA TRP A 213 12.65 -26.46 19.73
C TRP A 213 13.19 -25.07 19.36
N ASN A 214 13.41 -24.21 20.35
CA ASN A 214 14.13 -22.97 20.11
C ASN A 214 15.57 -23.29 19.68
N GLY A 215 15.94 -22.92 18.46
CA GLY A 215 17.17 -23.41 17.82
C GLY A 215 17.80 -22.45 16.82
N GLY A 216 19.10 -22.64 16.59
CA GLY A 216 19.90 -21.84 15.67
C GLY A 216 19.73 -22.12 14.16
N PRO A 217 19.49 -23.36 13.69
CA PRO A 217 19.44 -23.64 12.25
C PRO A 217 18.34 -22.85 11.52
N ILE A 218 18.71 -22.20 10.41
CA ILE A 218 17.77 -21.49 9.53
C ILE A 218 16.77 -22.46 8.89
N PHE A 219 15.49 -22.08 8.77
CA PHE A 219 14.39 -22.95 8.30
C PHE A 219 14.01 -24.08 9.24
N TYR A 220 14.55 -24.13 10.47
CA TYR A 220 14.06 -25.09 11.46
C TYR A 220 12.62 -24.77 11.84
N GLY A 221 11.73 -25.75 11.71
CA GLY A 221 10.29 -25.57 11.81
C GLY A 221 9.59 -25.41 10.46
N ARG A 222 10.27 -25.66 9.34
CA ARG A 222 9.61 -25.70 8.01
C ARG A 222 8.66 -26.89 7.91
N ILE A 223 7.52 -26.69 7.28
CA ILE A 223 6.46 -27.69 7.13
C ILE A 223 6.31 -28.00 5.64
N ASN A 224 7.06 -28.98 5.12
CA ASN A 224 7.06 -29.31 3.68
C ASN A 224 5.66 -29.70 3.17
N SER A 225 4.85 -30.33 4.01
CA SER A 225 3.46 -30.70 3.69
C SER A 225 2.52 -29.50 3.57
N ALA A 226 2.95 -28.30 4.00
CA ALA A 226 2.24 -27.03 3.87
C ALA A 226 2.66 -26.22 2.62
N THR A 227 3.41 -26.81 1.68
CA THR A 227 3.76 -26.15 0.42
C THR A 227 2.53 -25.84 -0.43
N VAL A 228 2.35 -24.56 -0.80
CA VAL A 228 1.27 -24.15 -1.69
C VAL A 228 1.62 -24.37 -3.16
N ARG A 229 0.66 -24.83 -3.96
CA ARG A 229 0.87 -25.14 -5.39
C ARG A 229 0.63 -23.96 -6.32
N GLN A 230 -0.05 -22.94 -5.85
CA GLN A 230 -0.40 -21.73 -6.61
C GLN A 230 -0.18 -20.50 -5.73
N SER A 231 0.23 -19.39 -6.34
CA SER A 231 0.31 -18.11 -5.65
C SER A 231 -1.09 -17.63 -5.31
N GLY A 232 -1.32 -17.16 -4.08
CA GLY A 232 -2.64 -16.72 -3.65
C GLY A 232 -2.68 -16.29 -2.19
N TRP A 233 -3.83 -15.78 -1.74
CA TRP A 233 -4.10 -15.60 -0.32
C TRP A 233 -4.49 -16.91 0.33
N TYR A 234 -3.92 -17.15 1.50
CA TYR A 234 -4.24 -18.31 2.31
C TYR A 234 -4.49 -17.88 3.75
N ARG A 235 -5.50 -18.50 4.35
CA ARG A 235 -5.75 -18.51 5.78
C ARG A 235 -5.12 -19.76 6.38
N PHE A 236 -4.34 -19.55 7.43
CA PHE A 236 -3.66 -20.59 8.20
C PHE A 236 -4.20 -20.59 9.61
N THR A 237 -4.77 -21.70 10.04
CA THR A 237 -5.26 -21.89 11.42
C THR A 237 -4.42 -22.97 12.09
N LEU A 238 -3.67 -22.58 13.11
CA LEU A 238 -2.75 -23.44 13.86
C LEU A 238 -3.33 -23.69 15.24
N VAL A 239 -3.30 -24.94 15.72
CA VAL A 239 -3.49 -25.24 17.14
C VAL A 239 -2.13 -25.58 17.72
N ALA A 240 -1.67 -24.80 18.70
CA ALA A 240 -0.31 -24.87 19.21
C ALA A 240 -0.23 -24.65 20.73
N SER A 241 0.75 -25.30 21.38
CA SER A 241 1.09 -25.08 22.79
C SER A 241 2.61 -24.95 22.96
N ALA A 242 3.06 -24.36 24.07
CA ALA A 242 4.46 -24.35 24.46
C ALA A 242 4.88 -25.69 25.04
N LEU A 243 6.17 -25.99 24.90
CA LEU A 243 6.89 -27.02 25.64
C LEU A 243 8.02 -26.35 26.40
N ASN A 244 8.19 -26.73 27.67
CA ASN A 244 9.17 -26.14 28.58
C ASN A 244 9.21 -24.59 28.54
N PRO A 245 8.06 -23.89 28.64
CA PRO A 245 8.07 -22.43 28.72
C PRO A 245 8.79 -21.97 30.01
N PRO A 246 9.32 -20.74 30.05
CA PRO A 246 9.70 -20.08 31.29
C PRO A 246 8.54 -20.03 32.30
N GLU A 247 8.84 -19.84 33.59
CA GLU A 247 7.81 -19.86 34.64
C GLU A 247 6.81 -18.69 34.55
N ASP A 248 7.25 -17.55 34.01
CA ASP A 248 6.52 -16.28 34.02
C ASP A 248 5.97 -15.83 32.66
N GLN A 249 6.29 -16.56 31.58
CA GLN A 249 5.87 -16.19 30.22
C GLN A 249 5.75 -17.39 29.28
N GLY A 250 4.98 -17.25 28.19
CA GLY A 250 4.90 -18.24 27.13
C GLY A 250 6.12 -18.25 26.21
N VAL A 251 5.99 -18.96 25.10
CA VAL A 251 7.01 -19.06 24.05
C VAL A 251 6.55 -18.25 22.84
N TRP A 252 7.18 -17.10 22.60
CA TRP A 252 6.91 -16.30 21.41
C TRP A 252 7.42 -17.01 20.15
N CYS A 253 6.51 -17.20 19.21
CA CYS A 253 6.73 -17.93 17.96
C CYS A 253 6.53 -17.00 16.76
N SER A 254 7.34 -17.21 15.73
CA SER A 254 7.17 -16.58 14.42
C SER A 254 6.49 -17.53 13.44
N VAL A 255 5.62 -16.98 12.59
CA VAL A 255 5.05 -17.63 11.41
C VAL A 255 5.59 -16.90 10.18
N ARG A 256 6.22 -17.65 9.28
CA ARG A 256 6.85 -17.12 8.07
C ARG A 256 6.56 -18.03 6.89
N SER A 257 6.73 -17.52 5.67
CA SER A 257 6.72 -18.34 4.46
C SER A 257 8.01 -18.21 3.66
N GLY A 258 8.38 -19.26 2.94
CA GLY A 258 9.51 -19.24 2.01
C GLY A 258 9.70 -20.57 1.31
N LEU A 259 10.63 -20.61 0.37
CA LEU A 259 11.07 -21.89 -0.23
C LEU A 259 11.87 -22.75 0.77
N CYS A 260 12.41 -22.15 1.83
CA CYS A 260 13.11 -22.86 2.91
C CYS A 260 14.26 -23.74 2.40
N THR A 261 14.99 -23.25 1.40
CA THR A 261 16.18 -23.89 0.82
C THR A 261 17.35 -22.92 0.79
N SER A 262 18.58 -23.44 0.77
CA SER A 262 19.78 -22.61 0.75
C SER A 262 19.88 -21.72 -0.50
N GLY A 263 19.31 -22.15 -1.63
CA GLY A 263 19.29 -21.37 -2.88
C GLY A 263 18.27 -20.23 -2.89
N ALA A 264 17.32 -20.22 -1.94
CA ALA A 264 16.32 -19.17 -1.79
C ALA A 264 16.04 -18.93 -0.30
N PRO A 265 16.95 -18.24 0.41
CA PRO A 265 16.95 -18.24 1.87
C PRO A 265 16.03 -17.20 2.50
N LEU A 266 15.43 -16.32 1.70
CA LEU A 266 14.56 -15.27 2.19
C LEU A 266 13.23 -15.85 2.68
N LEU A 267 12.78 -15.35 3.82
CA LEU A 267 11.50 -15.68 4.44
C LEU A 267 10.65 -14.42 4.55
N SER A 268 9.40 -14.51 4.14
CA SER A 268 8.41 -13.46 4.29
C SER A 268 7.72 -13.60 5.65
N TRP A 269 7.67 -12.50 6.41
CA TRP A 269 6.93 -12.45 7.67
C TRP A 269 5.42 -12.58 7.44
N ILE A 270 4.76 -13.43 8.23
CA ILE A 270 3.30 -13.54 8.26
C ILE A 270 2.76 -12.99 9.57
N GLY A 271 3.35 -13.40 10.70
CA GLY A 271 2.91 -12.96 12.01
C GLY A 271 3.67 -13.62 13.15
N SER A 272 3.28 -13.29 14.37
CA SER A 272 3.76 -13.93 15.60
C SER A 272 2.62 -14.20 16.55
N PHE A 273 2.83 -15.14 17.45
CA PHE A 273 1.93 -15.43 18.55
C PHE A 273 2.70 -15.97 19.75
N GLU A 274 2.12 -15.83 20.93
CA GLU A 274 2.62 -16.45 22.15
C GLU A 274 1.96 -17.84 22.32
N ALA A 275 2.78 -18.88 22.40
CA ALA A 275 2.33 -20.21 22.78
C ALA A 275 2.37 -20.36 24.31
N THR A 276 1.30 -20.85 24.92
CA THR A 276 1.22 -21.16 26.36
C THR A 276 1.17 -22.66 26.59
N SER A 277 1.30 -23.11 27.84
CA SER A 277 1.20 -24.55 28.18
C SER A 277 -0.11 -25.18 27.71
N GLU A 278 -1.20 -24.42 27.75
CA GLU A 278 -2.49 -24.83 27.17
C GLU A 278 -2.50 -24.60 25.65
N PRO A 279 -2.98 -25.58 24.85
CA PRO A 279 -3.17 -25.42 23.42
C PRO A 279 -4.12 -24.28 23.08
N LYS A 280 -3.71 -23.43 22.13
CA LYS A 280 -4.49 -22.30 21.63
C LYS A 280 -4.57 -22.35 20.11
N GLU A 281 -5.70 -21.91 19.60
CA GLU A 281 -5.90 -21.68 18.18
C GLU A 281 -5.46 -20.26 17.80
N VAL A 282 -4.67 -20.14 16.73
CA VAL A 282 -4.24 -18.87 16.15
C VAL A 282 -4.43 -18.89 14.64
N THR A 283 -4.91 -17.78 14.08
CA THR A 283 -5.21 -17.66 12.65
C THR A 283 -4.45 -16.50 12.01
N PHE A 284 -3.90 -16.74 10.82
CA PHE A 284 -3.18 -15.77 10.01
C PHE A 284 -3.70 -15.77 8.58
N GLU A 285 -3.72 -14.62 7.91
CA GLU A 285 -3.98 -14.51 6.48
C GLU A 285 -2.81 -13.82 5.78
N ALA A 286 -2.30 -14.41 4.71
CA ALA A 286 -1.20 -13.85 3.95
C ALA A 286 -1.22 -14.27 2.47
N TRP A 287 -0.66 -13.43 1.60
CA TRP A 287 -0.30 -13.80 0.24
C TRP A 287 0.93 -14.70 0.26
N ILE A 288 0.84 -15.86 -0.40
CA ILE A 288 1.89 -16.87 -0.41
C ILE A 288 2.26 -17.18 -1.86
N PRO A 289 3.51 -16.94 -2.28
CA PRO A 289 3.99 -17.33 -3.60
C PRO A 289 3.96 -18.86 -3.80
N ARG A 290 3.70 -19.28 -5.04
CA ARG A 290 3.78 -20.69 -5.45
C ARG A 290 5.09 -21.33 -4.98
N GLY A 291 4.99 -22.52 -4.39
CA GLY A 291 6.13 -23.29 -3.92
C GLY A 291 6.62 -22.92 -2.52
N HIS A 292 6.18 -21.78 -1.97
CA HIS A 292 6.47 -21.47 -0.57
C HIS A 292 5.75 -22.43 0.37
N MET A 293 6.38 -22.68 1.51
CA MET A 293 5.82 -23.40 2.64
C MET A 293 5.89 -22.55 3.90
N LEU A 294 5.17 -22.97 4.93
CA LEU A 294 5.27 -22.34 6.25
C LEU A 294 6.54 -22.76 7.00
N GLU A 295 7.10 -21.82 7.73
CA GLU A 295 8.04 -22.07 8.82
C GLU A 295 7.44 -21.49 10.10
N VAL A 296 7.27 -22.35 11.11
CA VAL A 296 6.75 -21.96 12.42
C VAL A 296 7.71 -22.44 13.49
N ARG A 297 8.21 -21.51 14.31
CA ARG A 297 9.22 -21.82 15.33
C ARG A 297 9.23 -20.79 16.45
N PRO A 298 9.80 -21.14 17.62
CA PRO A 298 10.18 -20.15 18.64
C PRO A 298 11.12 -19.10 18.04
N ALA A 299 10.83 -17.82 18.32
CA ALA A 299 11.52 -16.67 17.76
C ALA A 299 11.94 -15.62 18.81
N ASP A 300 11.83 -15.98 20.09
CA ASP A 300 12.28 -15.14 21.19
C ASP A 300 13.80 -15.21 21.36
N ALA A 301 14.45 -14.05 21.32
CA ALA A 301 15.90 -13.93 21.47
C ALA A 301 16.38 -14.17 22.91
N THR A 302 15.49 -14.03 23.91
CA THR A 302 15.80 -14.23 25.33
C THR A 302 15.86 -15.72 25.71
N LEU A 303 15.20 -16.58 24.94
CA LEU A 303 15.16 -18.01 25.20
C LEU A 303 16.51 -18.68 24.86
N ARG A 304 16.94 -19.59 25.74
CA ARG A 304 18.09 -20.46 25.49
C ARG A 304 17.86 -21.28 24.21
N LYS A 305 18.87 -21.29 23.32
CA LYS A 305 18.83 -22.04 22.06
C LYS A 305 19.45 -23.43 22.24
N ALA A 306 18.78 -24.45 21.70
CA ALA A 306 19.34 -25.77 21.53
C ALA A 306 20.49 -25.76 20.50
N LYS A 307 21.49 -26.61 20.76
CA LYS A 307 22.63 -26.87 19.88
C LYS A 307 22.35 -28.14 19.09
N PHE A 308 22.41 -28.04 17.77
CA PHE A 308 22.21 -29.16 16.84
C PHE A 308 23.42 -29.31 15.92
N ALA A 309 23.86 -30.56 15.69
CA ALA A 309 25.05 -30.82 14.91
C ALA A 309 24.80 -30.62 13.40
N ASN A 310 25.82 -30.10 12.69
CA ASN A 310 25.86 -30.00 11.22
C ASN A 310 24.68 -29.23 10.59
N GLY A 311 24.10 -28.28 11.31
CA GLY A 311 23.01 -27.43 10.80
C GLY A 311 21.72 -28.19 10.46
N GLN A 312 21.54 -29.39 11.01
CA GLN A 312 20.37 -30.25 10.86
C GLN A 312 19.97 -30.81 12.23
N VAL A 313 18.67 -31.02 12.44
CA VAL A 313 18.12 -31.48 13.72
C VAL A 313 17.80 -32.97 13.66
N GLY A 314 18.46 -33.77 14.49
CA GLY A 314 18.09 -35.17 14.71
C GLY A 314 16.86 -35.28 15.61
N ALA A 315 16.03 -36.30 15.41
CA ALA A 315 14.93 -36.58 16.33
C ALA A 315 15.49 -36.99 17.70
N GLY A 316 14.88 -36.50 18.77
CA GLY A 316 15.29 -36.72 20.16
C GLY A 316 16.46 -35.85 20.64
N GLU A 317 17.06 -35.00 19.79
CA GLU A 317 18.20 -34.16 20.20
C GLU A 317 17.80 -32.96 21.05
N GLY A 318 16.55 -32.49 20.93
CA GLY A 318 16.08 -31.31 21.66
C GLY A 318 15.68 -31.61 23.11
N THR A 319 15.00 -32.74 23.35
CA THR A 319 14.47 -33.11 24.67
C THR A 319 15.54 -33.08 25.79
N PRO A 320 16.74 -33.69 25.63
CA PRO A 320 17.77 -33.68 26.68
C PRO A 320 18.33 -32.29 27.00
N GLN A 321 18.12 -31.30 26.13
CA GLN A 321 18.67 -29.95 26.30
C GLN A 321 17.78 -29.05 27.18
N ASN A 322 16.55 -29.49 27.49
CA ASN A 322 15.56 -28.77 28.30
C ASN A 322 15.41 -27.29 27.90
N VAL A 323 15.27 -27.05 26.59
CA VAL A 323 14.97 -25.71 26.06
C VAL A 323 13.49 -25.57 25.79
N ALA A 324 13.03 -24.32 25.75
CA ALA A 324 11.68 -24.00 25.30
C ALA A 324 11.45 -24.45 23.84
N GLY A 325 10.22 -24.88 23.56
CA GLY A 325 9.80 -25.37 22.26
C GLY A 325 8.34 -25.05 21.96
N LEU A 326 7.98 -25.26 20.71
CA LEU A 326 6.64 -25.15 20.19
C LEU A 326 6.13 -26.56 19.84
N ALA A 327 4.95 -26.90 20.34
CA ALA A 327 4.20 -28.09 19.93
C ALA A 327 3.03 -27.69 19.05
N LEU A 328 3.01 -28.20 17.82
CA LEU A 328 1.94 -28.07 16.86
C LEU A 328 1.03 -29.31 16.93
N HIS A 329 -0.26 -29.07 17.14
CA HIS A 329 -1.29 -30.12 17.26
C HIS A 329 -2.01 -30.33 15.92
N SER A 330 -2.35 -29.23 15.25
CA SER A 330 -2.97 -29.24 13.92
C SER A 330 -2.64 -27.96 13.14
N LEU A 331 -2.82 -28.04 11.82
CA LEU A 331 -2.72 -26.93 10.88
C LEU A 331 -3.79 -27.09 9.80
N THR A 332 -4.60 -26.06 9.62
CA THR A 332 -5.52 -25.94 8.49
C THR A 332 -5.02 -24.85 7.55
N ILE A 333 -5.01 -25.14 6.25
CA ILE A 333 -4.64 -24.23 5.18
C ILE A 333 -5.84 -24.09 4.26
N GLN A 334 -6.37 -22.88 4.13
CA GLN A 334 -7.50 -22.56 3.26
C GLN A 334 -7.09 -21.46 2.30
N GLN A 335 -7.25 -21.67 1.01
CA GLN A 335 -7.17 -20.58 0.04
C GLN A 335 -8.37 -19.65 0.27
N VAL A 336 -8.13 -18.35 0.23
CA VAL A 336 -9.16 -17.32 0.43
C VAL A 336 -9.00 -16.23 -0.61
N HIS A 337 -10.06 -15.44 -0.82
CA HIS A 337 -10.04 -14.27 -1.68
C HIS A 337 -10.57 -13.05 -0.93
N PRO A 338 -9.71 -12.28 -0.24
CA PRO A 338 -10.13 -11.09 0.50
C PRO A 338 -10.80 -10.04 -0.40
N GLY A 339 -10.45 -10.01 -1.69
CA GLY A 339 -11.05 -9.11 -2.68
C GLY A 339 -12.50 -9.42 -3.06
N GLY A 340 -12.99 -10.64 -2.76
CA GLY A 340 -14.35 -11.08 -3.05
C GLY A 340 -14.45 -12.40 -3.81
N ASP A 341 -15.67 -12.93 -3.88
CA ASP A 341 -15.99 -14.15 -4.64
C ASP A 341 -16.02 -13.91 -6.16
N VAL A 342 -16.09 -14.99 -6.96
CA VAL A 342 -16.16 -14.88 -8.44
C VAL A 342 -17.33 -14.01 -8.88
N ARG A 343 -18.46 -14.06 -8.15
CA ARG A 343 -19.67 -13.29 -8.45
C ARG A 343 -19.42 -11.79 -8.32
N THR A 344 -18.70 -11.38 -7.29
CA THR A 344 -18.31 -9.98 -7.06
C THR A 344 -17.42 -9.50 -8.20
N VAL A 345 -16.39 -10.26 -8.57
CA VAL A 345 -15.50 -9.90 -9.70
C VAL A 345 -16.28 -9.78 -11.00
N ARG A 346 -17.13 -10.76 -11.34
CA ARG A 346 -17.98 -10.71 -12.54
C ARG A 346 -18.93 -9.50 -12.52
N ALA A 347 -19.52 -9.19 -11.37
CA ALA A 347 -20.38 -8.01 -11.23
C ALA A 347 -19.62 -6.69 -11.46
N ARG A 348 -18.36 -6.61 -11.02
CA ARG A 348 -17.48 -5.45 -11.23
C ARG A 348 -17.06 -5.33 -12.69
N LEU A 349 -16.73 -6.44 -13.34
CA LEU A 349 -16.23 -6.43 -14.73
C LEU A 349 -17.35 -6.33 -15.78
N PHE A 350 -18.47 -7.01 -15.57
CA PHE A 350 -19.47 -7.25 -16.61
C PHE A 350 -20.89 -6.80 -16.23
N GLY A 351 -21.12 -6.45 -14.96
CA GLY A 351 -22.44 -6.09 -14.42
C GLY A 351 -23.11 -7.24 -13.66
N LYS A 352 -23.95 -6.90 -12.66
CA LYS A 352 -24.54 -7.87 -11.72
C LYS A 352 -25.44 -8.92 -12.37
N ASP A 353 -26.20 -8.53 -13.40
CA ASP A 353 -27.24 -9.38 -14.00
C ASP A 353 -26.83 -9.96 -15.36
N VAL A 354 -25.53 -10.02 -15.63
CA VAL A 354 -24.98 -10.49 -16.90
C VAL A 354 -24.52 -11.93 -16.75
N ALA A 355 -25.11 -12.83 -17.55
CA ALA A 355 -24.72 -14.22 -17.55
C ALA A 355 -23.35 -14.39 -18.23
N VAL A 356 -22.45 -15.12 -17.54
CA VAL A 356 -21.10 -15.43 -18.00
C VAL A 356 -20.92 -16.93 -18.02
N THR A 357 -20.50 -17.46 -19.16
CA THR A 357 -20.13 -18.87 -19.34
C THR A 357 -18.62 -18.97 -19.53
N VAL A 358 -18.01 -20.05 -19.03
CA VAL A 358 -16.57 -20.27 -19.10
C VAL A 358 -16.29 -21.61 -19.77
N ASP A 359 -15.43 -21.63 -20.77
CA ASP A 359 -14.89 -22.88 -21.30
C ASP A 359 -13.96 -23.53 -20.29
N ARG A 360 -14.22 -24.78 -19.91
CA ARG A 360 -13.47 -25.46 -18.84
C ARG A 360 -12.01 -25.75 -19.21
N ARG A 361 -11.69 -25.90 -20.50
CA ARG A 361 -10.36 -26.24 -21.00
C ARG A 361 -9.53 -25.00 -21.29
N SER A 362 -10.08 -24.05 -22.06
CA SER A 362 -9.37 -22.83 -22.43
C SER A 362 -9.46 -21.72 -21.38
N LYS A 363 -10.37 -21.85 -20.41
CA LYS A 363 -10.73 -20.79 -19.44
C LYS A 363 -11.25 -19.52 -20.12
N GLU A 364 -11.71 -19.61 -21.37
CA GLU A 364 -12.22 -18.47 -22.12
C GLU A 364 -13.60 -18.04 -21.61
N LEU A 365 -13.78 -16.73 -21.45
CA LEU A 365 -15.02 -16.10 -20.99
C LEU A 365 -15.94 -15.77 -22.16
N SER A 366 -17.17 -16.29 -22.13
CA SER A 366 -18.24 -15.88 -23.03
C SER A 366 -19.34 -15.15 -22.26
N ILE A 367 -19.49 -13.86 -22.56
CA ILE A 367 -20.45 -12.95 -21.94
C ILE A 367 -21.74 -12.95 -22.76
N LYS A 368 -22.88 -13.24 -22.13
CA LYS A 368 -24.19 -13.28 -22.80
C LYS A 368 -24.89 -11.93 -22.69
N TYR A 369 -24.67 -11.08 -23.68
CA TYR A 369 -25.40 -9.83 -23.84
C TYR A 369 -26.65 -10.01 -24.73
N LYS A 370 -27.71 -9.27 -24.41
CA LYS A 370 -28.93 -9.24 -25.24
C LYS A 370 -28.70 -8.33 -26.45
N ASN A 371 -28.08 -7.18 -26.21
CA ASN A 371 -27.70 -6.20 -27.21
C ASN A 371 -26.19 -5.94 -27.07
N PRO A 372 -25.30 -6.77 -27.70
CA PRO A 372 -23.87 -6.77 -27.41
C PRO A 372 -23.21 -5.40 -27.37
N ALA A 373 -23.40 -4.57 -28.40
CA ALA A 373 -22.80 -3.24 -28.48
C ALA A 373 -23.32 -2.29 -27.39
N GLN A 374 -24.63 -2.29 -27.11
CA GLN A 374 -25.25 -1.41 -26.12
C GLN A 374 -24.90 -1.83 -24.69
N ASP A 375 -24.96 -3.13 -24.42
CA ASP A 375 -24.70 -3.70 -23.09
C ASP A 375 -23.22 -3.56 -22.72
N ALA A 376 -22.30 -3.83 -23.65
CA ALA A 376 -20.87 -3.62 -23.43
C ALA A 376 -20.53 -2.13 -23.21
N ALA A 377 -21.13 -1.22 -24.00
CA ALA A 377 -20.98 0.22 -23.79
C ALA A 377 -21.53 0.68 -22.44
N LYS A 378 -22.62 0.07 -21.95
CA LYS A 378 -23.14 0.32 -20.59
C LYS A 378 -22.13 -0.09 -19.52
N GLN A 379 -21.43 -1.21 -19.70
CA GLN A 379 -20.38 -1.63 -18.77
C GLN A 379 -19.19 -0.67 -18.77
N VAL A 380 -18.72 -0.23 -19.94
CA VAL A 380 -17.65 0.77 -20.04
C VAL A 380 -18.01 2.07 -19.31
N ARG A 381 -19.24 2.57 -19.48
CA ARG A 381 -19.70 3.76 -18.74
C ARG A 381 -19.73 3.54 -17.23
N SER A 382 -20.23 2.39 -16.78
CA SER A 382 -20.27 2.04 -15.35
C SER A 382 -18.86 1.93 -14.77
N PHE A 383 -17.96 1.25 -15.47
CA PHE A 383 -16.57 1.08 -15.08
C PHE A 383 -15.85 2.42 -15.00
N ALA A 384 -15.95 3.27 -16.03
CA ALA A 384 -15.31 4.58 -16.06
C ALA A 384 -15.75 5.49 -14.90
N ARG A 385 -17.04 5.48 -14.53
CA ARG A 385 -17.56 6.25 -13.38
C ARG A 385 -16.94 5.78 -12.06
N ARG A 386 -16.76 4.47 -11.89
CA ARG A 386 -16.11 3.90 -10.70
C ARG A 386 -14.60 4.17 -10.71
N ALA A 387 -13.94 4.02 -11.85
CA ALA A 387 -12.51 4.27 -12.00
C ALA A 387 -12.17 5.74 -11.72
N PHE A 388 -12.84 6.68 -12.37
CA PHE A 388 -12.58 8.12 -12.20
C PHE A 388 -13.18 8.69 -10.91
N ARG A 389 -14.00 7.92 -10.18
CA ARG A 389 -14.67 8.30 -8.92
C ARG A 389 -15.48 9.61 -9.03
N ARG A 390 -16.05 9.88 -10.20
CA ARG A 390 -16.86 11.06 -10.51
C ARG A 390 -17.84 10.80 -11.64
N SER A 391 -18.78 11.72 -11.83
CA SER A 391 -19.59 11.74 -13.06
C SER A 391 -18.69 11.96 -14.28
N VAL A 392 -19.03 11.30 -15.38
CA VAL A 392 -18.28 11.39 -16.63
C VAL A 392 -19.26 11.74 -17.74
N ASP A 393 -18.97 12.82 -18.45
CA ASP A 393 -19.73 13.23 -19.61
C ASP A 393 -19.50 12.27 -20.79
N GLU A 394 -20.49 12.19 -21.67
CA GLU A 394 -20.48 11.23 -22.78
C GLU A 394 -19.40 11.55 -23.82
N GLN A 395 -19.00 12.82 -23.95
CA GLN A 395 -17.96 13.25 -24.89
C GLN A 395 -16.58 12.73 -24.46
N SER A 396 -16.26 12.83 -23.16
CA SER A 396 -15.04 12.28 -22.57
C SER A 396 -14.94 10.75 -22.69
N LEU A 397 -16.06 10.05 -22.87
CA LEU A 397 -16.09 8.59 -23.04
C LEU A 397 -16.00 8.13 -24.49
N GLN A 398 -16.18 9.02 -25.48
CA GLN A 398 -16.16 8.65 -26.90
C GLN A 398 -14.90 7.89 -27.34
N PRO A 399 -13.67 8.26 -26.92
CA PRO A 399 -12.48 7.52 -27.32
C PRO A 399 -12.51 6.05 -26.86
N TYR A 400 -12.96 5.78 -25.64
CA TYR A 400 -13.06 4.43 -25.08
C TYR A 400 -14.19 3.63 -25.72
N LEU A 401 -15.34 4.26 -25.96
CA LEU A 401 -16.48 3.63 -26.63
C LEU A 401 -16.17 3.31 -28.10
N LYS A 402 -15.37 4.14 -28.76
CA LYS A 402 -14.87 3.88 -30.11
C LYS A 402 -13.93 2.68 -30.11
N LEU A 403 -12.95 2.63 -29.20
CA LEU A 403 -12.05 1.48 -29.04
C LEU A 403 -12.81 0.16 -28.82
N LEU A 404 -13.80 0.18 -27.91
CA LEU A 404 -14.66 -0.98 -27.66
C LEU A 404 -15.35 -1.44 -28.95
N ARG A 405 -15.97 -0.50 -29.67
CA ARG A 405 -16.70 -0.80 -30.91
C ARG A 405 -15.78 -1.38 -31.97
N GLU A 406 -14.65 -0.75 -32.24
CA GLU A 406 -13.68 -1.22 -33.25
C GLU A 406 -13.15 -2.62 -32.91
N SER A 407 -12.90 -2.91 -31.63
CA SER A 407 -12.50 -4.24 -31.18
C SER A 407 -13.58 -5.29 -31.43
N MET A 408 -14.84 -4.99 -31.10
CA MET A 408 -15.97 -5.89 -31.32
C MET A 408 -16.32 -6.08 -32.80
N ASP A 409 -16.25 -5.02 -33.61
CA ASP A 409 -16.49 -5.06 -35.06
C ASP A 409 -15.42 -5.89 -35.78
N ALA A 410 -14.20 -5.94 -35.23
CA ALA A 410 -13.13 -6.86 -35.67
C ALA A 410 -13.33 -8.32 -35.23
N GLY A 411 -14.46 -8.65 -34.60
CA GLY A 411 -14.82 -10.01 -34.18
C GLY A 411 -14.18 -10.46 -32.87
N GLN A 412 -13.56 -9.57 -32.09
CA GLN A 412 -13.00 -9.94 -30.79
C GLN A 412 -14.11 -10.31 -29.79
N PRO A 413 -13.88 -11.33 -28.93
CA PRO A 413 -14.80 -11.64 -27.85
C PRO A 413 -15.04 -10.43 -26.95
N ALA A 414 -16.28 -10.25 -26.48
CA ALA A 414 -16.65 -9.09 -25.65
C ALA A 414 -15.77 -8.94 -24.39
N ALA A 415 -15.32 -10.05 -23.79
CA ALA A 415 -14.40 -10.01 -22.65
C ALA A 415 -13.06 -9.35 -23.01
N VAL A 416 -12.48 -9.71 -24.15
CA VAL A 416 -11.21 -9.16 -24.66
C VAL A 416 -11.36 -7.67 -24.98
N ALA A 417 -12.45 -7.30 -25.67
CA ALA A 417 -12.75 -5.92 -26.01
C ALA A 417 -12.92 -5.04 -24.74
N LEU A 418 -13.61 -5.56 -23.72
CA LEU A 418 -13.76 -4.88 -22.43
C LEU A 418 -12.44 -4.74 -21.69
N GLN A 419 -11.62 -5.80 -21.62
CA GLN A 419 -10.33 -5.76 -20.96
C GLN A 419 -9.43 -4.68 -21.55
N ALA A 420 -9.32 -4.63 -22.89
CA ALA A 420 -8.55 -3.59 -23.59
C ALA A 420 -9.11 -2.17 -23.35
N THR A 421 -10.43 -2.03 -23.30
CA THR A 421 -11.07 -0.73 -23.02
C THR A 421 -10.86 -0.29 -21.56
N TYR A 422 -10.92 -1.22 -20.61
CA TYR A 422 -10.65 -0.95 -19.20
C TYR A 422 -9.19 -0.56 -18.98
N ARG A 423 -8.25 -1.22 -19.66
CA ARG A 423 -6.84 -0.82 -19.69
C ARG A 423 -6.68 0.63 -20.13
N ALA A 424 -7.32 1.03 -21.23
CA ALA A 424 -7.27 2.41 -21.73
C ALA A 424 -7.83 3.42 -20.72
N ILE A 425 -8.91 3.07 -20.01
CA ILE A 425 -9.49 3.90 -18.94
C ILE A 425 -8.50 4.06 -17.77
N LEU A 426 -7.94 2.95 -17.28
CA LEU A 426 -7.04 2.91 -16.14
C LEU A 426 -5.66 3.54 -16.41
N CYS A 427 -5.27 3.65 -17.67
CA CYS A 427 -4.01 4.32 -18.06
C CYS A 427 -4.23 5.77 -18.51
N SER A 428 -5.47 6.29 -18.39
CA SER A 428 -5.78 7.65 -18.81
C SER A 428 -5.43 8.66 -17.71
N PRO A 429 -5.09 9.92 -18.05
CA PRO A 429 -4.85 10.97 -17.04
C PRO A 429 -6.07 11.32 -16.16
N ARG A 430 -7.23 10.72 -16.43
CA ARG A 430 -8.46 10.96 -15.66
C ARG A 430 -8.64 9.96 -14.51
N PHE A 431 -7.90 8.86 -14.53
CA PHE A 431 -7.74 7.89 -13.45
C PHE A 431 -6.55 8.31 -12.60
#